data_AF-A0A9Q0QLB6-F1
#
_entry.id   AF-A0A9Q0QLB6-F1
#
_cell.length_a   1.000
_cell.length_b   1.000
_cell.length_c   1.000
_cell.angle_alpha   90.00
_cell.angle_beta   90.00
_cell.angle_gamma   90.00
#
_symmetry.space_group_name_H-M   'P 1'
#
loop_
_entity.id
_entity.type
_entity.pdbx_description
1 polymer ?
#
loop_
_entity_poly.entity_id
_entity_poly.type
_entity_poly.pdbx_seq_one_letter_code
_entity_poly.pdbx_strand_id
1 'polypeptide(L)'
;MSHLDWLLWLPFRESNSIAWTFLRPFSARLWIVTGCFFFVVGLVVWILEHRINDEFRGPPKRQIITVIWFSLSTLFFAHRENTMSTLARFVLLIWLFVVLIINSNYTASLTSILTVHQLSSPIKGIESLKESDEPVGYQVGSFAGYYLSEEVGISKSRLVALGSPEEYAKSLQLGPGKGGVAAIVDERPYVELFLAGQCTFRIVGREFTRSGWGFAFPKDSPLAVDMSTAILALSENGDLQRIHDKWLMQNTCSSDTSELEADKLHLRSFWGLFLFCGIACLMSLVIYVLQITRLFCRAAPAESASPDQCPSRPGNIRRLLTLMDQKEDRTKNESKRRKLERSFPGKDQDGESLRNPKRKETEGTIGATSA
;
A
#
# COMPACT_ATOMS: atom_id res chain seq x y z
N MET A 1 -6.62 42.99 -13.43
CA MET A 1 -6.12 41.59 -13.32
C MET A 1 -5.10 41.34 -14.42
N SER A 2 -3.96 40.71 -14.12
CA SER A 2 -2.86 40.45 -15.08
C SER A 2 -2.22 39.09 -14.76
N HIS A 3 -2.67 38.04 -15.44
CA HIS A 3 -2.44 36.63 -15.09
C HIS A 3 -2.55 35.74 -16.32
N LEU A 4 -1.64 35.87 -17.30
CA LEU A 4 -1.72 35.10 -18.54
C LEU A 4 -0.29 34.68 -18.96
N ASP A 5 0.03 33.39 -18.77
CA ASP A 5 0.72 32.43 -19.67
C ASP A 5 1.03 31.15 -18.86
N TRP A 6 0.83 29.95 -19.43
CA TRP A 6 1.06 28.68 -18.70
C TRP A 6 1.69 27.58 -19.57
N LEU A 7 2.21 26.56 -18.88
CA LEU A 7 2.68 25.29 -19.44
C LEU A 7 1.58 24.21 -19.31
N LEU A 8 1.36 23.44 -20.37
CA LEU A 8 0.35 22.39 -20.50
C LEU A 8 1.02 21.00 -20.65
N TRP A 9 0.67 20.04 -19.77
CA TRP A 9 1.34 18.72 -19.62
C TRP A 9 0.46 17.75 -18.79
N LEU A 10 0.26 16.45 -19.04
CA LEU A 10 0.36 15.50 -20.17
C LEU A 10 -0.66 14.37 -19.84
N PRO A 11 -0.96 13.41 -20.74
CA PRO A 11 -1.75 12.23 -20.36
C PRO A 11 -1.07 11.41 -19.26
N PHE A 12 -1.88 10.85 -18.36
CA PHE A 12 -1.43 9.99 -17.25
C PHE A 12 -0.67 8.75 -17.76
N ARG A 13 0.66 8.81 -17.75
CA ARG A 13 1.54 7.72 -18.20
C ARG A 13 1.84 6.74 -17.06
N GLU A 14 1.00 5.71 -16.91
CA GLU A 14 1.31 4.58 -16.02
C GLU A 14 2.71 3.99 -16.31
N SER A 15 3.60 4.03 -15.31
CA SER A 15 4.90 3.36 -15.43
C SER A 15 4.71 1.84 -15.24
N ASN A 16 5.20 1.03 -16.18
CA ASN A 16 4.90 -0.41 -16.30
C ASN A 16 5.56 -1.34 -15.25
N SER A 17 5.59 -0.94 -13.97
CA SER A 17 6.18 -1.72 -12.87
C SER A 17 5.37 -1.59 -11.56
N ILE A 18 4.04 -1.45 -11.68
CA ILE A 18 3.17 -1.17 -10.53
C ILE A 18 2.93 -2.41 -9.65
N ALA A 19 2.98 -3.62 -10.21
CA ALA A 19 2.60 -4.87 -9.52
C ALA A 19 3.43 -5.24 -8.26
N TRP A 20 4.65 -4.70 -8.13
CA TRP A 20 5.56 -4.92 -7.00
C TRP A 20 5.77 -3.66 -6.15
N THR A 21 4.87 -2.68 -6.23
CA THR A 21 5.01 -1.40 -5.51
C THR A 21 5.15 -1.59 -3.99
N PHE A 22 4.51 -2.63 -3.42
CA PHE A 22 4.62 -2.97 -2.00
C PHE A 22 6.04 -3.36 -1.53
N LEU A 23 6.95 -3.78 -2.43
CA LEU A 23 8.34 -4.07 -2.06
C LEU A 23 9.27 -2.84 -2.17
N ARG A 24 8.85 -1.80 -2.90
CA ARG A 24 9.65 -0.59 -3.16
C ARG A 24 10.07 0.23 -1.92
N PRO A 25 9.30 0.31 -0.81
CA PRO A 25 9.68 1.12 0.35
C PRO A 25 11.04 0.78 0.95
N PHE A 26 11.48 -0.49 0.83
CA PHE A 26 12.74 -0.96 1.40
C PHE A 26 13.63 -1.62 0.34
N SER A 27 14.93 -1.34 0.40
CA SER A 27 15.91 -2.01 -0.46
C SER A 27 16.00 -3.52 -0.14
N ALA A 28 16.33 -4.34 -1.14
CA ALA A 28 16.50 -5.78 -0.96
C ALA A 28 17.52 -6.14 0.14
N ARG A 29 18.56 -5.30 0.34
CA ARG A 29 19.52 -5.44 1.44
C ARG A 29 18.85 -5.32 2.81
N LEU A 30 17.94 -4.36 2.98
CA LEU A 30 17.23 -4.16 4.25
C LEU A 30 16.26 -5.32 4.53
N TRP A 31 15.54 -5.80 3.51
CA TRP A 31 14.70 -7.01 3.62
C TRP A 31 15.50 -8.24 4.08
N ILE A 32 16.67 -8.48 3.50
CA ILE A 32 17.56 -9.59 3.89
C ILE A 32 18.04 -9.42 5.33
N VAL A 33 18.54 -8.23 5.70
CA VAL A 33 19.04 -7.97 7.07
C VAL A 33 17.95 -8.16 8.11
N THR A 34 16.74 -7.60 7.90
CA THR A 34 15.59 -7.78 8.80
C THR A 34 15.20 -9.25 8.92
N GLY A 35 15.20 -10.00 7.81
CA GLY A 35 14.96 -11.45 7.82
C GLY A 35 16.01 -12.22 8.61
N CYS A 36 17.29 -11.92 8.44
CA CYS A 36 18.38 -12.53 9.22
C CYS A 36 18.26 -12.24 10.71
N PHE A 37 18.04 -10.98 11.11
CA PHE A 37 17.87 -10.61 12.52
C PHE A 37 16.63 -11.27 13.15
N PHE A 38 15.53 -11.41 12.41
CA PHE A 38 14.35 -12.14 12.85
C PHE A 38 14.67 -13.61 13.20
N PHE A 39 15.45 -14.32 12.38
CA PHE A 39 15.89 -15.69 12.72
C PHE A 39 16.83 -15.73 13.93
N VAL A 40 17.74 -14.76 14.06
CA VAL A 40 18.67 -14.66 15.20
C VAL A 40 17.90 -14.44 16.50
N VAL A 41 16.94 -13.50 16.53
CA VAL A 41 16.12 -13.24 17.73
C VAL A 41 15.23 -14.44 18.05
N GLY A 42 14.61 -15.07 17.05
CA GLY A 42 13.85 -16.32 17.23
C GLY A 42 14.69 -17.43 17.85
N LEU A 43 15.96 -17.57 17.45
CA LEU A 43 16.91 -18.55 18.01
C LEU A 43 17.35 -18.18 19.44
N VAL A 44 17.60 -16.90 19.73
CA VAL A 44 17.95 -16.44 21.10
C VAL A 44 16.79 -16.66 22.06
N VAL A 45 15.56 -16.31 21.68
CA VAL A 45 14.37 -16.55 22.50
C VAL A 45 14.13 -18.06 22.66
N TRP A 46 14.33 -18.86 21.61
CA TRP A 46 14.28 -20.32 21.70
C TRP A 46 15.28 -20.87 22.73
N ILE A 47 16.55 -20.46 22.71
CA ILE A 47 17.55 -20.91 23.71
C ILE A 47 17.12 -20.54 25.14
N LEU A 48 16.67 -19.30 25.35
CA LEU A 48 16.29 -18.81 26.67
C LEU A 48 15.04 -19.49 27.24
N GLU A 49 14.06 -19.81 26.39
CA GLU A 49 12.77 -20.36 26.80
C GLU A 49 12.77 -21.91 26.81
N HIS A 50 13.57 -22.57 25.96
CA HIS A 50 13.69 -24.04 25.87
C HIS A 50 14.12 -24.71 27.19
N ARG A 51 14.89 -24.01 28.03
CA ARG A 51 15.29 -24.53 29.35
C ARG A 51 14.14 -24.55 30.35
N ILE A 52 13.17 -23.64 30.23
CA ILE A 52 12.17 -23.31 31.27
C ILE A 52 10.76 -23.78 30.87
N ASN A 53 10.44 -23.82 29.59
CA ASN A 53 9.07 -24.00 29.10
C ASN A 53 8.90 -25.30 28.29
N ASP A 54 8.01 -26.18 28.75
CA ASP A 54 7.71 -27.46 28.11
C ASP A 54 7.03 -27.33 26.73
N GLU A 55 6.43 -26.18 26.42
CA GLU A 55 5.79 -25.92 25.12
C GLU A 55 6.80 -25.84 23.96
N PHE A 56 8.06 -25.52 24.27
CA PHE A 56 9.19 -25.53 23.33
C PHE A 56 9.93 -26.90 23.28
N ARG A 57 9.39 -27.94 23.93
CA ARG A 57 9.93 -29.31 23.90
C ARG A 57 9.13 -30.20 22.95
N GLY A 58 9.83 -31.01 22.18
CA GLY A 58 9.25 -31.93 21.20
C GLY A 58 10.26 -32.42 20.18
N PRO A 59 9.85 -33.25 19.20
CA PRO A 59 10.73 -33.68 18.12
C PRO A 59 11.20 -32.48 17.29
N PRO A 60 12.44 -32.49 16.74
CA PRO A 60 13.09 -31.29 16.19
C PRO A 60 12.29 -30.62 15.06
N LYS A 61 11.55 -31.39 14.26
CA LYS A 61 10.65 -30.87 13.21
C LYS A 61 9.53 -29.98 13.78
N ARG A 62 9.01 -30.29 14.97
CA ARG A 62 7.95 -29.50 15.64
C ARG A 62 8.54 -28.23 16.26
N GLN A 63 9.76 -28.29 16.79
CA GLN A 63 10.45 -27.14 17.38
C GLN A 63 10.80 -26.07 16.34
N ILE A 64 11.27 -26.45 15.15
CA ILE A 64 11.53 -25.49 14.07
C ILE A 64 10.24 -24.77 13.65
N ILE A 65 9.11 -25.51 13.56
CA ILE A 65 7.80 -24.92 13.25
C ILE A 65 7.36 -23.96 14.35
N THR A 66 7.49 -24.29 15.63
CA THR A 66 7.11 -23.39 16.72
C THR A 66 7.99 -22.14 16.79
N VAL A 67 9.31 -22.24 16.52
CA VAL A 67 10.20 -21.07 16.46
C VAL A 67 9.85 -20.15 15.29
N ILE A 68 9.62 -20.69 14.09
CA ILE A 68 9.24 -19.89 12.92
C ILE A 68 7.86 -19.24 13.14
N TRP A 69 6.89 -19.98 13.66
CA TRP A 69 5.55 -19.48 13.96
C TRP A 69 5.56 -18.38 15.02
N PHE A 70 6.21 -18.63 16.16
CA PHE A 70 6.35 -17.67 17.26
C PHE A 70 7.03 -16.39 16.78
N SER A 71 8.12 -16.51 16.03
CA SER A 71 8.82 -15.35 15.47
C SER A 71 7.88 -14.57 14.55
N LEU A 72 7.18 -15.23 13.63
CA LEU A 72 6.24 -14.60 12.69
C LEU A 72 5.11 -13.87 13.41
N SER A 73 4.56 -14.45 14.49
CA SER A 73 3.56 -13.79 15.34
C SER A 73 4.07 -12.50 15.99
N THR A 74 5.37 -12.36 16.30
CA THR A 74 5.91 -11.10 16.84
C THR A 74 5.90 -9.95 15.84
N LEU A 75 6.05 -10.21 14.53
CA LEU A 75 6.04 -9.17 13.50
C LEU A 75 4.66 -8.48 13.36
N PHE A 76 3.59 -9.23 13.59
CA PHE A 76 2.20 -8.78 13.44
C PHE A 76 1.53 -8.44 14.79
N PHE A 77 2.29 -8.29 15.88
CA PHE A 77 1.78 -8.09 17.25
C PHE A 77 0.78 -9.16 17.73
N ALA A 78 0.72 -10.31 17.06
CA ALA A 78 -0.24 -11.39 17.31
C ALA A 78 0.25 -12.32 18.44
N HIS A 79 0.68 -11.74 19.57
CA HIS A 79 1.24 -12.52 20.68
C HIS A 79 0.13 -13.13 21.54
N ARG A 80 0.10 -14.47 21.63
CA ARG A 80 -0.93 -15.22 22.35
C ARG A 80 -0.38 -16.12 23.48
N GLU A 81 0.94 -16.31 23.54
CA GLU A 81 1.61 -17.15 24.52
C GLU A 81 2.16 -16.35 25.71
N ASN A 82 2.07 -16.91 26.92
CA ASN A 82 2.71 -16.36 28.11
C ASN A 82 4.18 -16.80 28.15
N THR A 83 5.10 -15.97 27.64
CA THR A 83 6.55 -16.21 27.80
C THR A 83 6.92 -16.19 29.29
N MET A 84 7.65 -17.19 29.78
CA MET A 84 7.91 -17.38 31.21
C MET A 84 9.23 -16.76 31.66
N SER A 85 10.25 -16.71 30.80
CA SER A 85 11.57 -16.16 31.15
C SER A 85 11.61 -14.62 31.12
N THR A 86 11.99 -13.99 32.23
CA THR A 86 12.20 -12.52 32.33
C THR A 86 13.24 -12.01 31.32
N LEU A 87 14.28 -12.79 31.04
CA LEU A 87 15.29 -12.44 30.04
C LEU A 87 14.75 -12.53 28.62
N ALA A 88 13.93 -13.55 28.32
CA ALA A 88 13.26 -13.65 27.02
C ALA A 88 12.29 -12.48 26.81
N ARG A 89 11.52 -12.09 27.84
CA ARG A 89 10.65 -10.89 27.82
C ARG A 89 11.44 -9.62 27.51
N PHE A 90 12.62 -9.42 28.12
CA PHE A 90 13.45 -8.24 27.85
C PHE A 90 13.94 -8.19 26.40
N VAL A 91 14.45 -9.31 25.86
CA VAL A 91 14.87 -9.42 24.45
C VAL A 91 13.68 -9.17 23.51
N LEU A 92 12.49 -9.71 23.84
CA LEU A 92 11.27 -9.51 23.07
C LEU A 92 10.76 -8.06 23.09
N LEU A 93 10.85 -7.36 24.22
CA LEU A 93 10.47 -5.94 24.30
C LEU A 93 11.35 -5.07 23.39
N ILE A 94 12.67 -5.30 23.38
CA ILE A 94 13.60 -4.60 22.48
C ILE A 94 13.29 -4.95 21.02
N TRP A 95 13.04 -6.23 20.71
CA TRP A 95 12.69 -6.65 19.36
C TRP A 95 11.37 -6.05 18.88
N LEU A 96 10.32 -6.04 19.71
CA LEU A 96 9.02 -5.42 19.39
C LEU A 96 9.16 -3.92 19.14
N PHE A 97 10.04 -3.22 19.87
CA PHE A 97 10.37 -1.83 19.60
C PHE A 97 11.03 -1.65 18.21
N VAL A 98 12.00 -2.50 17.86
CA VAL A 98 12.63 -2.48 16.52
C VAL A 98 11.60 -2.75 15.41
N VAL A 99 10.73 -3.75 15.60
CA VAL A 99 9.64 -4.08 14.67
C VAL A 99 8.65 -2.92 14.51
N LEU A 100 8.31 -2.22 15.60
CA LEU A 100 7.46 -1.03 15.58
C LEU A 100 8.07 0.09 14.73
N ILE A 101 9.36 0.36 14.90
CA ILE A 101 10.09 1.37 14.11
C ILE A 101 10.15 0.96 12.62
N ILE A 102 10.38 -0.32 12.31
CA ILE A 102 10.39 -0.82 10.92
C ILE A 102 9.00 -0.67 10.29
N ASN A 103 7.92 -1.08 10.97
CA ASN A 103 6.54 -0.95 10.46
C ASN A 103 6.13 0.53 10.28
N SER A 104 6.52 1.41 11.20
CA SER A 104 6.30 2.86 11.08
C SER A 104 7.02 3.45 9.86
N ASN A 105 8.29 3.13 9.67
CA ASN A 105 9.08 3.60 8.52
C ASN A 105 8.61 3.00 7.19
N TYR A 106 8.14 1.74 7.18
CA TYR A 106 7.56 1.12 6.00
C TYR A 106 6.34 1.91 5.52
N THR A 107 5.39 2.18 6.44
CA THR A 107 4.18 2.95 6.13
C THR A 107 4.53 4.38 5.70
N ALA A 108 5.40 5.08 6.42
CA ALA A 108 5.83 6.44 6.07
C ALA A 108 6.49 6.50 4.68
N SER A 109 7.36 5.54 4.37
CA SER A 109 8.05 5.45 3.07
C SER A 109 7.09 5.07 1.94
N LEU A 110 6.13 4.17 2.19
CA LEU A 110 5.09 3.80 1.22
C LEU A 110 4.19 5.00 0.90
N THR A 111 3.72 5.72 1.93
CA THR A 111 2.93 6.95 1.75
C THR A 111 3.72 8.00 0.97
N SER A 112 4.99 8.25 1.34
CA SER A 112 5.85 9.19 0.62
C SER A 112 6.03 8.80 -0.85
N ILE A 113 6.22 7.52 -1.16
CA ILE A 113 6.32 7.03 -2.54
C ILE A 113 5.01 7.27 -3.31
N LEU A 114 3.85 7.02 -2.70
CA LEU A 114 2.54 7.27 -3.32
C LEU A 114 2.33 8.76 -3.61
N THR A 115 2.62 9.65 -2.65
CA THR A 115 2.56 11.11 -2.84
C THR A 115 3.55 11.60 -3.91
N VAL A 116 4.76 11.05 -3.96
CA VAL A 116 5.77 11.42 -4.98
C VAL A 116 5.34 10.97 -6.38
N HIS A 117 4.68 9.81 -6.55
CA HIS A 117 4.13 9.40 -7.86
C HIS A 117 2.95 10.27 -8.31
N GLN A 118 2.14 10.81 -7.41
CA GLN A 118 1.12 11.84 -7.76
C GLN A 118 1.78 13.16 -8.23
N LEU A 119 2.97 13.47 -7.73
CA LEU A 119 3.74 14.68 -8.03
C LEU A 119 4.79 14.50 -9.17
N SER A 120 4.94 13.31 -9.74
CA SER A 120 6.01 13.02 -10.71
C SER A 120 5.67 13.45 -12.15
N SER A 121 5.52 14.76 -12.36
CA SER A 121 5.80 15.34 -13.68
C SER A 121 7.30 15.57 -13.83
N PRO A 122 7.94 15.15 -14.95
CA PRO A 122 9.31 15.54 -15.28
C PRO A 122 9.45 17.06 -15.50
N ILE A 123 8.40 17.70 -16.03
CA ILE A 123 8.34 19.15 -16.27
C ILE A 123 7.45 19.75 -15.17
N LYS A 124 8.05 20.52 -14.27
CA LYS A 124 7.39 21.19 -13.14
C LYS A 124 7.18 22.69 -13.34
N GLY A 125 7.73 23.26 -14.41
CA GLY A 125 7.77 24.70 -14.68
C GLY A 125 8.75 25.04 -15.80
N ILE A 126 8.91 26.33 -16.07
CA ILE A 126 9.70 26.83 -17.21
C ILE A 126 11.19 26.50 -17.06
N GLU A 127 11.73 26.48 -15.85
CA GLU A 127 13.13 26.12 -15.59
C GLU A 127 13.39 24.65 -15.95
N SER A 128 12.54 23.73 -15.49
CA SER A 128 12.65 22.31 -15.85
C SER A 128 12.44 22.04 -17.33
N LEU A 129 11.66 22.87 -18.03
CA LEU A 129 11.50 22.77 -19.48
C LEU A 129 12.78 23.19 -20.20
N LYS A 130 13.41 24.28 -19.74
CA LYS A 130 14.72 24.76 -20.23
C LYS A 130 15.84 23.74 -20.02
N GLU A 131 15.88 23.10 -18.84
CA GLU A 131 16.87 22.07 -18.50
C GLU A 131 16.66 20.73 -19.24
N SER A 132 15.41 20.37 -19.58
CA SER A 132 15.13 19.21 -20.43
C SER A 132 15.58 19.44 -21.88
N ASP A 133 15.76 18.37 -22.66
CA ASP A 133 15.99 18.43 -24.12
C ASP A 133 14.73 18.12 -24.94
N GLU A 134 13.56 18.09 -24.29
CA GLU A 134 12.32 17.60 -24.88
C GLU A 134 11.69 18.64 -25.84
N PRO A 135 10.95 18.22 -26.89
CA PRO A 135 10.20 19.12 -27.78
C PRO A 135 9.07 19.86 -27.07
N VAL A 136 8.87 21.12 -27.46
CA VAL A 136 7.91 22.06 -26.84
C VAL A 136 6.99 22.62 -27.90
N GLY A 137 5.68 22.44 -27.74
CA GLY A 137 4.67 23.04 -28.60
C GLY A 137 4.41 24.51 -28.25
N TYR A 138 4.07 25.32 -29.25
CA TYR A 138 3.58 26.68 -29.07
C TYR A 138 2.62 27.06 -30.20
N GLN A 139 1.76 28.06 -29.97
CA GLN A 139 0.79 28.50 -30.98
C GLN A 139 1.48 29.13 -32.21
N VAL A 140 1.10 28.70 -33.42
CA VAL A 140 1.56 29.35 -34.65
C VAL A 140 1.18 30.84 -34.63
N GLY A 141 2.18 31.72 -34.78
CA GLY A 141 1.98 33.17 -34.86
C GLY A 141 1.92 33.89 -33.51
N SER A 142 1.99 33.20 -32.37
CA SER A 142 2.04 33.87 -31.05
C SER A 142 3.45 34.31 -30.66
N PHE A 143 3.51 35.23 -29.69
CA PHE A 143 4.75 35.69 -29.07
C PHE A 143 5.54 34.57 -28.36
N ALA A 144 4.86 33.48 -27.95
CA ALA A 144 5.46 32.40 -27.18
C ALA A 144 6.69 31.77 -27.86
N GLY A 145 6.67 31.59 -29.19
CA GLY A 145 7.82 31.02 -29.92
C GLY A 145 9.07 31.91 -29.87
N TYR A 146 8.90 33.23 -29.95
CA TYR A 146 9.98 34.20 -29.78
C TYR A 146 10.48 34.19 -28.33
N TYR A 147 9.56 34.32 -27.37
CA TYR A 147 9.88 34.35 -25.94
C TYR A 147 10.66 33.10 -25.49
N LEU A 148 10.21 31.91 -25.89
CA LEU A 148 10.88 30.65 -25.55
C LEU A 148 12.29 30.56 -26.11
N SER A 149 12.54 31.09 -27.31
CA SER A 149 13.85 30.99 -27.95
C SER A 149 14.83 32.08 -27.54
N GLU A 150 14.41 33.34 -27.48
CA GLU A 150 15.30 34.47 -27.22
C GLU A 150 15.41 34.83 -25.72
N GLU A 151 14.30 34.78 -24.96
CA GLU A 151 14.29 35.16 -23.54
C GLU A 151 14.54 33.96 -22.60
N VAL A 152 13.84 32.84 -22.83
CA VAL A 152 14.03 31.63 -22.03
C VAL A 152 15.28 30.87 -22.46
N GLY A 153 15.65 30.91 -23.74
CA GLY A 153 16.83 30.22 -24.28
C GLY A 153 16.62 28.73 -24.58
N ILE A 154 15.40 28.33 -24.95
CA ILE A 154 15.10 26.99 -25.48
C ILE A 154 15.47 26.95 -26.97
N SER A 155 16.22 25.93 -27.39
CA SER A 155 16.65 25.80 -28.79
C SER A 155 15.46 25.80 -29.76
N LYS A 156 15.55 26.59 -30.83
CA LYS A 156 14.55 26.63 -31.91
C LYS A 156 14.32 25.26 -32.56
N SER A 157 15.30 24.35 -32.51
CA SER A 157 15.15 22.96 -32.98
C SER A 157 14.17 22.11 -32.16
N ARG A 158 13.84 22.52 -30.93
CA ARG A 158 12.88 21.86 -30.04
C ARG A 158 11.49 22.49 -30.10
N LEU A 159 11.35 23.67 -30.70
CA LEU A 159 10.09 24.40 -30.76
C LEU A 159 9.24 23.88 -31.93
N VAL A 160 8.04 23.41 -31.61
CA VAL A 160 7.07 22.87 -32.57
C VAL A 160 5.90 23.83 -32.66
N ALA A 161 5.72 24.47 -33.80
CA ALA A 161 4.57 25.34 -34.04
C ALA A 161 3.31 24.49 -34.26
N LEU A 162 2.25 24.76 -33.51
CA LEU A 162 0.97 24.04 -33.54
C LEU A 162 -0.16 25.04 -33.85
N GLY A 163 -1.01 24.70 -34.82
CA GLY A 163 -2.01 25.62 -35.39
C GLY A 163 -3.44 25.43 -34.87
N SER A 164 -3.77 24.30 -34.23
CA SER A 164 -5.13 24.04 -33.75
C SER A 164 -5.21 23.29 -32.40
N PRO A 165 -6.35 23.39 -31.69
CA PRO A 165 -6.64 22.59 -30.48
C PRO A 165 -6.50 21.08 -30.70
N GLU A 166 -6.85 20.56 -31.88
CA GLU A 166 -6.72 19.14 -32.22
C GLU A 166 -5.25 18.75 -32.37
N GLU A 167 -4.41 19.63 -32.94
CA GLU A 167 -2.96 19.44 -33.00
C GLU A 167 -2.32 19.47 -31.61
N TYR A 168 -2.84 20.31 -30.69
CA TYR A 168 -2.40 20.33 -29.29
C TYR A 168 -2.66 18.98 -28.63
N ALA A 169 -3.92 18.51 -28.67
CA ALA A 169 -4.32 17.24 -28.09
C ALA A 169 -3.54 16.06 -28.68
N LYS A 170 -3.41 16.00 -30.01
CA LYS A 170 -2.67 14.96 -30.74
C LYS A 170 -1.18 14.94 -30.37
N SER A 171 -0.54 16.11 -30.32
CA SER A 171 0.91 16.21 -30.05
C SER A 171 1.24 15.86 -28.60
N LEU A 172 0.38 16.24 -27.65
CA LEU A 172 0.50 15.83 -26.25
C LEU A 172 0.19 14.33 -26.05
N GLN A 173 -0.78 13.76 -26.77
CA GLN A 173 -1.10 12.32 -26.69
C GLN A 173 0.00 11.42 -27.27
N LEU A 174 0.66 11.86 -28.35
CA LEU A 174 1.83 11.17 -28.89
C LEU A 174 2.99 11.20 -27.89
N GLY A 175 3.23 12.37 -27.28
CA GLY A 175 4.36 12.62 -26.39
C GLY A 175 5.71 12.61 -27.13
N PRO A 176 6.78 13.05 -26.46
CA PRO A 176 8.07 13.32 -27.12
C PRO A 176 8.66 12.08 -27.81
N GLY A 177 8.65 10.93 -27.11
CA GLY A 177 9.20 9.67 -27.61
C GLY A 177 8.48 9.03 -28.82
N LYS A 178 7.43 9.66 -29.35
CA LYS A 178 6.72 9.25 -30.59
C LYS A 178 6.58 10.39 -31.61
N GLY A 179 7.40 11.45 -31.49
CA GLY A 179 7.34 12.62 -32.37
C GLY A 179 6.21 13.60 -32.05
N GLY A 180 5.65 13.53 -30.83
CA GLY A 180 4.82 14.58 -30.24
C GLY A 180 5.66 15.58 -29.43
N VAL A 181 5.00 16.35 -28.58
CA VAL A 181 5.64 17.32 -27.67
C VAL A 181 5.55 16.86 -26.22
N ALA A 182 6.48 17.31 -25.38
CA ALA A 182 6.39 17.07 -23.94
C ALA A 182 5.47 18.07 -23.25
N ALA A 183 5.55 19.35 -23.61
CA ALA A 183 4.64 20.39 -23.10
C ALA A 183 4.22 21.33 -24.24
N ILE A 184 3.12 22.05 -24.04
CA ILE A 184 2.75 23.21 -24.87
C ILE A 184 2.82 24.45 -23.99
N VAL A 185 3.35 25.55 -24.53
CA VAL A 185 3.33 26.88 -23.90
C VAL A 185 2.44 27.79 -24.73
N ASP A 186 1.44 28.37 -24.09
CA ASP A 186 0.48 29.26 -24.74
C ASP A 186 -0.16 30.22 -23.74
N GLU A 187 -0.85 31.23 -24.26
CA GLU A 187 -1.54 32.21 -23.44
C GLU A 187 -2.70 31.55 -22.69
N ARG A 188 -2.88 31.94 -21.42
CA ARG A 188 -3.86 31.34 -20.51
C ARG A 188 -5.28 31.19 -21.06
N PRO A 189 -5.91 32.15 -21.75
CA PRO A 189 -7.31 32.02 -22.14
C PRO A 189 -7.49 30.98 -23.26
N TYR A 190 -6.48 30.77 -24.11
CA TYR A 190 -6.46 29.67 -25.07
C TYR A 190 -6.29 28.31 -24.37
N VAL A 191 -5.45 28.22 -23.34
CA VAL A 191 -5.26 27.00 -22.55
C VAL A 191 -6.52 26.64 -21.74
N GLU A 192 -7.17 27.61 -21.10
CA GLU A 192 -8.43 27.40 -20.37
C GLU A 192 -9.55 26.93 -21.31
N LEU A 193 -9.69 27.55 -22.49
CA LEU A 193 -10.65 27.13 -23.51
C LEU A 193 -10.36 25.72 -24.06
N PHE A 194 -9.09 25.38 -24.28
CA PHE A 194 -8.68 24.03 -24.69
C PHE A 194 -9.03 22.98 -23.63
N LEU A 195 -8.75 23.27 -22.35
CA LEU A 195 -9.00 22.36 -21.24
C LEU A 195 -10.49 22.15 -20.97
N ALA A 196 -11.34 23.17 -21.20
CA ALA A 196 -12.79 23.04 -21.14
C ALA A 196 -13.35 22.01 -22.18
N GLY A 197 -12.59 21.68 -23.22
CA GLY A 197 -12.91 20.60 -24.17
C GLY A 197 -12.15 19.29 -23.94
N GLN A 198 -11.11 19.27 -23.10
CA GLN A 198 -10.13 18.18 -23.03
C GLN A 198 -9.67 17.85 -21.60
N CYS A 199 -10.50 17.11 -20.87
CA CYS A 199 -10.26 16.71 -19.47
C CYS A 199 -9.06 15.77 -19.22
N THR A 200 -8.28 15.41 -20.24
CA THR A 200 -7.13 14.50 -20.14
C THR A 200 -5.79 15.21 -19.89
N PHE A 201 -5.79 16.54 -19.97
CA PHE A 201 -4.60 17.38 -19.75
C PHE A 201 -4.83 18.33 -18.57
N ARG A 202 -3.75 18.94 -18.09
CA ARG A 202 -3.79 19.96 -17.02
C ARG A 202 -2.70 21.01 -17.21
N ILE A 203 -2.92 22.18 -16.65
CA ILE A 203 -1.88 23.20 -16.45
C ILE A 203 -0.86 22.68 -15.43
N VAL A 204 0.42 22.95 -15.66
CA VAL A 204 1.53 22.58 -14.77
C VAL A 204 2.49 23.76 -14.60
N GLY A 205 3.06 23.90 -13.40
CA GLY A 205 3.98 24.98 -13.06
C GLY A 205 3.29 26.22 -12.52
N ARG A 206 3.93 27.38 -12.68
CA ARG A 206 3.45 28.71 -12.27
C ARG A 206 3.52 29.65 -13.46
N GLU A 207 2.66 30.68 -13.47
CA GLU A 207 2.77 31.82 -14.39
C GLU A 207 4.18 32.42 -14.31
N PHE A 208 4.86 32.52 -15.46
CA PHE A 208 6.26 32.97 -15.55
C PHE A 208 6.42 34.31 -16.29
N THR A 209 5.41 34.75 -17.03
CA THR A 209 5.28 36.12 -17.56
C THR A 209 4.19 36.88 -16.79
N ARG A 210 4.15 38.19 -16.96
CA ARG A 210 3.05 39.06 -16.49
C ARG A 210 2.43 39.81 -17.67
N SER A 211 2.18 39.08 -18.74
CA SER A 211 1.53 39.59 -19.94
C SER A 211 0.07 39.95 -19.65
N GLY A 212 -0.46 40.94 -20.38
CA GLY A 212 -1.81 41.45 -20.21
C GLY A 212 -2.37 41.93 -21.54
N TRP A 213 -3.66 41.66 -21.76
CA TRP A 213 -4.36 42.00 -22.99
C TRP A 213 -4.92 43.42 -22.89
N GLY A 214 -4.94 44.15 -24.00
CA GLY A 214 -5.40 45.53 -24.04
C GLY A 214 -5.86 45.97 -25.42
N PHE A 215 -6.70 47.00 -25.46
CA PHE A 215 -7.16 47.62 -26.70
C PHE A 215 -6.14 48.67 -27.17
N ALA A 216 -5.71 48.55 -28.42
CA ALA A 216 -4.77 49.50 -29.02
C ALA A 216 -5.53 50.62 -29.76
N PHE A 217 -5.10 51.86 -29.55
CA PHE A 217 -5.60 53.05 -30.22
C PHE A 217 -4.44 53.85 -30.82
N PRO A 218 -4.68 54.71 -31.83
CA PRO A 218 -3.69 55.70 -32.27
C PRO A 218 -3.22 56.56 -31.09
N LYS A 219 -1.96 57.03 -31.16
CA LYS A 219 -1.44 57.98 -30.17
C LYS A 219 -2.34 59.21 -30.09
N ASP A 220 -2.48 59.73 -28.87
CA ASP A 220 -3.29 60.91 -28.54
C ASP A 220 -4.81 60.77 -28.83
N SER A 221 -5.29 59.55 -29.08
CA SER A 221 -6.73 59.27 -29.21
C SER A 221 -7.44 59.34 -27.84
N PRO A 222 -8.51 60.14 -27.67
CA PRO A 222 -9.26 60.23 -26.42
C PRO A 222 -9.91 58.90 -26.02
N LEU A 223 -10.24 58.05 -27.01
CA LEU A 223 -10.82 56.72 -26.81
C LEU A 223 -9.97 55.81 -25.91
N ALA A 224 -8.65 56.03 -25.85
CA ALA A 224 -7.78 55.27 -24.96
C ALA A 224 -8.11 55.51 -23.48
N VAL A 225 -8.46 56.76 -23.11
CA VAL A 225 -8.84 57.14 -21.74
C VAL A 225 -10.25 56.64 -21.43
N ASP A 226 -11.20 56.85 -22.36
CA ASP A 226 -12.59 56.42 -22.19
C ASP A 226 -12.68 54.88 -22.02
N MET A 227 -12.00 54.13 -22.90
CA MET A 227 -11.97 52.66 -22.84
C MET A 227 -11.28 52.15 -21.57
N SER A 228 -10.15 52.75 -21.16
CA SER A 228 -9.47 52.36 -19.92
C SER A 228 -10.33 52.60 -18.69
N THR A 229 -11.08 53.71 -18.66
CA THR A 229 -12.00 54.05 -17.57
C THR A 229 -13.19 53.08 -17.52
N ALA A 230 -13.75 52.71 -18.68
CA ALA A 230 -14.81 51.71 -18.76
C ALA A 230 -14.35 50.32 -18.30
N ILE A 231 -13.14 49.89 -18.69
CA ILE A 231 -12.56 48.61 -18.24
C ILE A 231 -12.29 48.62 -16.74
N LEU A 232 -11.84 49.73 -16.17
CA LEU A 232 -11.65 49.87 -14.72
C LEU A 232 -12.99 49.72 -13.99
N ALA A 233 -14.04 50.41 -14.43
CA ALA A 233 -15.38 50.30 -13.85
C ALA A 233 -15.94 48.86 -13.90
N LEU A 234 -15.73 48.14 -15.02
CA LEU A 234 -16.08 46.72 -15.16
C LEU A 234 -15.24 45.79 -14.26
N SER A 235 -14.02 46.19 -13.90
CA SER A 235 -13.19 45.45 -12.97
C SER A 235 -13.58 45.71 -11.51
N GLU A 236 -13.98 46.93 -11.17
CA GLU A 236 -14.38 47.34 -9.81
C GLU A 236 -15.75 46.79 -9.42
N ASN A 237 -16.69 46.75 -10.37
CA ASN A 237 -18.05 46.23 -10.12
C ASN A 237 -18.17 44.69 -10.25
N GLY A 238 -17.10 44.01 -10.67
CA GLY A 238 -17.04 42.55 -10.85
C GLY A 238 -17.62 42.03 -12.17
N ASP A 239 -18.12 42.89 -13.07
CA ASP A 239 -18.67 42.46 -14.36
C ASP A 239 -17.64 41.79 -15.25
N LEU A 240 -16.38 42.20 -15.19
CA LEU A 240 -15.29 41.59 -15.94
C LEU A 240 -15.09 40.11 -15.54
N GLN A 241 -15.20 39.79 -14.25
CA GLN A 241 -15.16 38.40 -13.78
C GLN A 241 -16.40 37.64 -14.25
N ARG A 242 -17.59 38.24 -14.15
CA ARG A 242 -18.84 37.64 -14.63
C ARG A 242 -18.83 37.34 -16.13
N ILE A 243 -18.14 38.15 -16.93
CA ILE A 243 -17.90 37.90 -18.35
C ILE A 243 -16.91 36.74 -18.53
N HIS A 244 -15.79 36.73 -17.79
CA HIS A 244 -14.82 35.63 -17.80
C HIS A 244 -15.48 34.28 -17.48
N ASP A 245 -16.16 34.17 -16.34
CA ASP A 245 -16.80 32.92 -15.88
C ASP A 245 -17.82 32.41 -16.91
N LYS A 246 -18.65 33.31 -17.46
CA LYS A 246 -19.69 32.99 -18.43
C LYS A 246 -19.15 32.43 -19.75
N TRP A 247 -17.98 32.90 -20.22
CA TRP A 247 -17.44 32.50 -21.51
C TRP A 247 -16.34 31.44 -21.42
N LEU A 248 -15.63 31.32 -20.29
CA LEU A 248 -14.45 30.47 -20.15
C LEU A 248 -14.59 29.36 -19.09
N MET A 249 -15.45 29.51 -18.07
CA MET A 249 -15.60 28.48 -17.03
C MET A 249 -16.80 27.54 -17.22
N GLN A 250 -17.71 27.82 -18.15
CA GLN A 250 -19.00 27.12 -18.25
C GLN A 250 -18.90 25.60 -18.54
N ASN A 251 -17.78 25.13 -19.10
CA ASN A 251 -17.52 23.71 -19.42
C ASN A 251 -16.30 23.14 -18.67
N THR A 252 -15.89 23.70 -17.53
CA THR A 252 -14.77 23.12 -16.77
C THR A 252 -15.07 21.66 -16.40
N CYS A 253 -14.18 20.76 -16.82
CA CYS A 253 -14.17 19.37 -16.39
C CYS A 253 -14.28 19.30 -14.87
N SER A 254 -15.34 18.69 -14.35
CA SER A 254 -15.67 18.65 -12.93
C SER A 254 -14.47 18.13 -12.13
N SER A 255 -13.70 19.05 -11.55
CA SER A 255 -12.38 18.74 -11.01
C SER A 255 -12.48 17.91 -9.72
N ASP A 256 -13.62 18.02 -9.04
CA ASP A 256 -14.03 17.18 -7.91
C ASP A 256 -13.93 15.68 -8.23
N THR A 257 -14.26 15.22 -9.44
CA THR A 257 -14.23 13.78 -9.78
C THR A 257 -12.86 13.29 -10.24
N SER A 258 -12.01 14.14 -10.84
CA SER A 258 -10.69 13.75 -11.33
C SER A 258 -9.62 13.77 -10.23
N GLU A 259 -9.70 14.67 -9.25
CA GLU A 259 -8.86 14.59 -8.04
C GLU A 259 -9.22 13.36 -7.19
N LEU A 260 -10.52 13.06 -7.04
CA LEU A 260 -10.99 11.86 -6.31
C LEU A 260 -10.67 10.52 -7.00
N GLU A 261 -10.39 10.48 -8.30
CA GLU A 261 -9.88 9.28 -8.99
C GLU A 261 -8.36 9.11 -8.78
N ALA A 262 -7.60 10.21 -8.72
CA ALA A 262 -6.14 10.19 -8.54
C ALA A 262 -5.69 9.68 -7.14
N ASP A 263 -6.58 9.75 -6.15
CA ASP A 263 -6.37 9.22 -4.79
C ASP A 263 -6.75 7.73 -4.61
N LYS A 264 -7.27 7.06 -5.65
CA LYS A 264 -7.67 5.64 -5.55
C LYS A 264 -6.48 4.70 -5.78
N LEU A 265 -6.17 3.89 -4.77
CA LEU A 265 -5.19 2.81 -4.87
C LEU A 265 -5.64 1.76 -5.90
N HIS A 266 -5.09 1.83 -7.10
CA HIS A 266 -5.47 0.96 -8.21
C HIS A 266 -5.10 -0.52 -7.94
N LEU A 267 -6.00 -1.46 -8.26
CA LEU A 267 -5.79 -2.91 -8.09
C LEU A 267 -4.49 -3.42 -8.75
N ARG A 268 -4.08 -2.77 -9.84
CA ARG A 268 -2.84 -3.05 -10.58
C ARG A 268 -1.58 -2.90 -9.74
N SER A 269 -1.62 -2.12 -8.65
CA SER A 269 -0.52 -1.91 -7.71
C SER A 269 -0.31 -3.07 -6.72
N PHE A 270 -1.37 -3.84 -6.45
CA PHE A 270 -1.38 -4.87 -5.40
C PHE A 270 -1.66 -6.28 -5.92
N TRP A 271 -1.92 -6.45 -7.22
CA TRP A 271 -2.23 -7.75 -7.82
C TRP A 271 -1.20 -8.85 -7.53
N GLY A 272 0.10 -8.50 -7.43
CA GLY A 272 1.15 -9.45 -7.05
C GLY A 272 0.99 -10.03 -5.64
N LEU A 273 0.50 -9.23 -4.68
CA LEU A 273 0.20 -9.67 -3.32
C LEU A 273 -0.99 -10.64 -3.29
N PHE A 274 -2.06 -10.32 -4.03
CA PHE A 274 -3.23 -11.18 -4.16
C PHE A 274 -2.90 -12.50 -4.88
N LEU A 275 -2.05 -12.47 -5.91
CA LEU A 275 -1.57 -13.66 -6.60
C LEU A 275 -0.79 -14.59 -5.66
N PHE A 276 0.13 -14.04 -4.86
CA PHE A 276 0.90 -14.81 -3.88
C PHE A 276 -0.02 -15.47 -2.83
N CYS A 277 -0.99 -14.72 -2.30
CA CYS A 277 -1.99 -15.25 -1.37
C CYS A 277 -2.83 -16.36 -2.00
N GLY A 278 -3.31 -16.17 -3.24
CA GLY A 278 -4.08 -17.17 -3.99
C GLY A 278 -3.31 -18.46 -4.23
N ILE A 279 -2.03 -18.38 -4.60
CA ILE A 279 -1.15 -19.54 -4.77
C ILE A 279 -0.94 -20.27 -3.43
N ALA A 280 -0.69 -19.55 -2.34
CA ALA A 280 -0.51 -20.15 -1.01
C ALA A 280 -1.78 -20.91 -0.55
N CYS A 281 -2.95 -20.31 -0.72
CA CYS A 281 -4.24 -20.93 -0.41
C CYS A 281 -4.50 -22.18 -1.26
N LEU A 282 -4.25 -22.11 -2.58
CA LEU A 282 -4.42 -23.24 -3.49
C LEU A 282 -3.45 -24.39 -3.15
N MET A 283 -2.18 -24.09 -2.89
CA MET A 283 -1.19 -25.08 -2.47
C MET A 283 -1.58 -25.75 -1.15
N SER A 284 -2.05 -24.98 -0.16
CA SER A 284 -2.53 -25.52 1.12
C SER A 284 -3.74 -26.45 0.92
N LEU A 285 -4.70 -26.07 0.07
CA LEU A 285 -5.89 -26.87 -0.23
C LEU A 285 -5.52 -28.16 -0.99
N VAL A 286 -4.64 -28.08 -1.99
CA VAL A 286 -4.12 -29.24 -2.72
C VAL A 286 -3.39 -30.20 -1.77
N ILE A 287 -2.52 -29.70 -0.88
CA ILE A 287 -1.82 -30.52 0.12
C ILE A 287 -2.84 -31.20 1.07
N TYR A 288 -3.86 -30.48 1.53
CA TYR A 288 -4.90 -31.03 2.41
C TYR A 288 -5.72 -32.14 1.71
N VAL A 289 -6.13 -31.92 0.46
CA VAL A 289 -6.83 -32.93 -0.36
C VAL A 289 -5.92 -34.14 -0.63
N LEU A 290 -4.64 -33.94 -0.93
CA LEU A 290 -3.66 -35.02 -1.09
C LEU A 290 -3.43 -35.80 0.21
N GLN A 291 -3.47 -35.14 1.37
CA GLN A 291 -3.39 -35.82 2.67
C GLN A 291 -4.64 -36.65 2.95
N ILE A 292 -5.84 -36.11 2.73
CA ILE A 292 -7.12 -36.83 2.92
C ILE A 292 -7.22 -38.03 1.98
N THR A 293 -6.92 -37.86 0.69
CA THR A 293 -6.95 -38.96 -0.29
C THR A 293 -5.93 -40.04 0.04
N ARG A 294 -4.69 -39.68 0.41
CA ARG A 294 -3.70 -40.66 0.90
C ARG A 294 -4.14 -41.36 2.19
N LEU A 295 -4.81 -40.66 3.11
CA LEU A 295 -5.34 -41.25 4.34
C LEU A 295 -6.47 -42.24 4.01
N PHE A 296 -7.35 -41.91 3.07
CA PHE A 296 -8.45 -42.75 2.62
C PHE A 296 -7.94 -43.99 1.88
N CYS A 297 -6.98 -43.84 0.96
CA CYS A 297 -6.32 -44.97 0.28
C CYS A 297 -5.57 -45.90 1.25
N ARG A 298 -5.07 -45.39 2.38
CA ARG A 298 -4.46 -46.21 3.45
C ARG A 298 -5.47 -46.81 4.43
N ALA A 299 -6.70 -46.28 4.48
CA ALA A 299 -7.77 -46.73 5.37
C ALA A 299 -8.75 -47.70 4.67
N ALA A 300 -8.65 -47.88 3.36
CA ALA A 300 -9.28 -48.99 2.66
C ALA A 300 -8.64 -50.31 3.14
N PRO A 301 -9.39 -51.21 3.80
CA PRO A 301 -8.84 -52.47 4.28
C PRO A 301 -8.52 -53.38 3.10
N ALA A 302 -7.51 -54.24 3.28
CA ALA A 302 -7.15 -55.27 2.33
C ALA A 302 -8.14 -56.45 2.42
N GLU A 303 -9.35 -56.28 1.89
CA GLU A 303 -10.27 -57.39 1.61
C GLU A 303 -10.10 -57.89 0.17
N SER A 304 -9.35 -59.00 0.06
CA SER A 304 -9.38 -60.01 -1.01
C SER A 304 -9.64 -59.59 -2.47
N ALA A 305 -8.54 -59.47 -3.21
CA ALA A 305 -8.34 -60.01 -4.56
C ALA A 305 -9.47 -59.91 -5.61
N SER A 306 -9.39 -58.91 -6.49
CA SER A 306 -9.31 -59.11 -7.95
C SER A 306 -8.84 -57.82 -8.65
N PRO A 307 -7.98 -57.89 -9.69
CA PRO A 307 -7.47 -56.70 -10.35
C PRO A 307 -8.30 -56.35 -11.58
N ASP A 308 -9.40 -55.60 -11.41
CA ASP A 308 -9.88 -54.69 -12.45
C ASP A 308 -10.98 -53.73 -11.93
N GLN A 309 -11.08 -52.57 -12.60
CA GLN A 309 -12.11 -51.52 -12.44
C GLN A 309 -12.12 -50.70 -11.13
N CYS A 310 -11.53 -49.50 -11.19
CA CYS A 310 -11.94 -48.40 -10.32
C CYS A 310 -13.37 -47.94 -10.67
N PRO A 311 -14.34 -47.90 -9.74
CA PRO A 311 -15.69 -47.46 -10.04
C PRO A 311 -15.80 -45.93 -10.06
N SER A 312 -15.95 -45.37 -11.26
CA SER A 312 -16.23 -43.94 -11.48
C SER A 312 -17.73 -43.62 -11.32
N ARG A 313 -18.16 -43.05 -10.17
CA ARG A 313 -19.37 -42.20 -10.07
C ARG A 313 -19.46 -41.41 -8.75
N PRO A 314 -20.18 -40.26 -8.70
CA PRO A 314 -20.10 -39.30 -7.60
C PRO A 314 -21.09 -39.61 -6.45
N GLY A 315 -20.79 -40.64 -5.65
CA GLY A 315 -21.46 -40.88 -4.36
C GLY A 315 -20.72 -40.27 -3.15
N ASN A 316 -19.46 -39.87 -3.32
CA ASN A 316 -18.55 -39.67 -2.19
C ASN A 316 -18.70 -38.36 -1.41
N ILE A 317 -19.25 -37.28 -1.99
CA ILE A 317 -19.27 -35.98 -1.29
C ILE A 317 -20.17 -36.00 -0.05
N ARG A 318 -21.33 -36.67 -0.10
CA ARG A 318 -22.19 -36.87 1.09
C ARG A 318 -21.54 -37.73 2.17
N ARG A 319 -20.77 -38.77 1.79
CA ARG A 319 -19.97 -39.58 2.73
C ARG A 319 -18.77 -38.83 3.29
N LEU A 320 -18.14 -37.96 2.51
CA LEU A 320 -17.04 -37.10 2.95
C LEU A 320 -17.53 -36.11 4.00
N LEU A 321 -18.67 -35.45 3.75
CA LEU A 321 -19.29 -34.51 4.69
C LEU A 321 -19.63 -35.20 6.01
N THR A 322 -20.30 -36.36 6.01
CA THR A 322 -20.65 -37.05 7.26
C THR A 322 -19.43 -37.61 8.01
N LEU A 323 -18.36 -38.01 7.31
CA LEU A 323 -17.10 -38.41 7.97
C LEU A 323 -16.31 -37.21 8.52
N MET A 324 -16.41 -36.03 7.90
CA MET A 324 -15.83 -34.80 8.44
C MET A 324 -16.57 -34.34 9.69
N ASP A 325 -17.90 -34.36 9.65
CA ASP A 325 -18.79 -34.03 10.78
C ASP A 325 -18.53 -34.97 11.98
N GLN A 326 -18.50 -36.29 11.73
CA GLN A 326 -18.18 -37.31 12.73
C GLN A 326 -16.77 -37.15 13.33
N LYS A 327 -15.80 -36.67 12.54
CA LYS A 327 -14.43 -36.40 13.02
C LYS A 327 -14.35 -35.11 13.83
N GLU A 328 -15.11 -34.08 13.45
CA GLU A 328 -15.25 -32.85 14.22
C GLU A 328 -15.86 -33.15 15.59
N ASP A 329 -16.94 -33.93 15.65
CA ASP A 329 -17.58 -34.37 16.90
C ASP A 329 -16.64 -35.18 17.80
N ARG A 330 -15.82 -36.08 17.23
CA ARG A 330 -14.77 -36.76 18.00
C ARG A 330 -13.78 -35.78 18.61
N THR A 331 -13.30 -34.80 17.84
CA THR A 331 -12.37 -33.77 18.38
C THR A 331 -13.03 -32.85 19.41
N LYS A 332 -14.31 -32.48 19.24
CA LYS A 332 -15.09 -31.75 20.25
C LYS A 332 -15.23 -32.56 21.53
N ASN A 333 -15.53 -33.86 21.45
CA ASN A 333 -15.66 -34.73 22.62
C ASN A 333 -14.32 -35.01 23.33
N GLU A 334 -13.22 -35.19 22.61
CA GLU A 334 -11.88 -35.22 23.22
C GLU A 334 -11.54 -33.89 23.93
N SER A 335 -11.87 -32.74 23.32
CA SER A 335 -11.61 -31.44 23.94
C SER A 335 -12.42 -31.23 25.23
N LYS A 336 -13.71 -31.65 25.25
CA LYS A 336 -14.56 -31.66 26.44
C LYS A 336 -14.02 -32.61 27.51
N ARG A 337 -13.59 -33.82 27.15
CA ARG A 337 -13.03 -34.81 28.08
C ARG A 337 -11.72 -34.33 28.72
N ARG A 338 -10.80 -33.75 27.94
CA ARG A 338 -9.59 -33.10 28.48
C ARG A 338 -9.87 -31.88 29.36
N LYS A 339 -11.01 -31.19 29.14
CA LYS A 339 -11.50 -30.14 30.05
C LYS A 339 -12.01 -30.73 31.37
N LEU A 340 -12.75 -31.84 31.31
CA LEU A 340 -13.32 -32.53 32.48
C LEU A 340 -12.23 -33.20 33.35
N GLU A 341 -11.22 -33.81 32.72
CA GLU A 341 -10.04 -34.39 33.39
C GLU A 341 -9.17 -33.32 34.09
N ARG A 342 -9.26 -32.04 33.68
CA ARG A 342 -8.64 -30.90 34.40
C ARG A 342 -9.49 -30.36 35.55
N SER A 343 -10.78 -30.73 35.64
CA SER A 343 -11.70 -30.24 36.67
C SER A 343 -11.69 -31.10 37.95
N PHE A 344 -11.25 -32.36 37.86
CA PHE A 344 -11.22 -33.29 38.99
C PHE A 344 -9.87 -34.05 39.02
N PRO A 345 -8.91 -33.63 39.85
CA PRO A 345 -7.71 -34.44 40.10
C PRO A 345 -8.10 -35.67 40.92
N GLY A 346 -7.69 -36.85 40.44
CA GLY A 346 -7.98 -38.14 41.07
C GLY A 346 -7.37 -38.27 42.47
N LYS A 347 -8.08 -38.97 43.34
CA LYS A 347 -7.66 -39.35 44.68
C LYS A 347 -7.25 -40.84 44.67
N ASP A 348 -6.48 -41.24 45.69
CA ASP A 348 -6.02 -42.61 45.98
C ASP A 348 -4.89 -43.13 45.05
N GLN A 349 -3.89 -43.91 45.51
CA GLN A 349 -3.41 -44.26 46.86
C GLN A 349 -2.00 -44.85 46.71
N ASP A 350 -1.12 -44.74 47.71
CA ASP A 350 0.02 -45.66 47.90
C ASP A 350 0.50 -45.62 49.36
N GLY A 351 1.05 -46.73 49.85
CA GLY A 351 1.31 -46.97 51.28
C GLY A 351 2.79 -47.20 51.67
N GLU A 352 2.98 -47.47 52.97
CA GLU A 352 4.21 -47.92 53.66
C GLU A 352 5.51 -47.06 53.56
N SER A 353 5.94 -46.47 54.69
CA SER A 353 6.83 -47.16 55.64
C SER A 353 7.34 -46.25 56.79
N LEU A 354 7.42 -46.83 58.00
CA LEU A 354 8.21 -46.44 59.19
C LEU A 354 8.55 -44.94 59.46
N ARG A 355 8.09 -44.41 60.61
CA ARG A 355 8.82 -44.49 61.91
C ARG A 355 8.26 -43.48 62.94
N ASN A 356 7.81 -43.98 64.10
CA ASN A 356 7.43 -43.18 65.28
C ASN A 356 8.71 -42.68 66.01
N PRO A 357 8.73 -41.51 66.68
CA PRO A 357 8.57 -41.58 68.14
C PRO A 357 7.90 -40.37 68.85
N LYS A 358 7.19 -40.72 69.93
CA LYS A 358 7.09 -40.02 71.24
C LYS A 358 6.45 -38.62 71.34
N ARG A 359 5.21 -38.66 71.86
CA ARG A 359 4.64 -37.70 72.83
C ARG A 359 5.60 -37.44 74.01
N LYS A 360 5.70 -36.16 74.42
CA LYS A 360 5.98 -35.75 75.81
C LYS A 360 5.23 -34.45 76.10
N GLU A 361 4.44 -34.43 77.16
CA GLU A 361 3.88 -33.20 77.73
C GLU A 361 4.96 -32.44 78.52
N THR A 362 4.88 -31.10 78.57
CA THR A 362 4.94 -30.35 79.84
C THR A 362 4.33 -28.95 79.68
N GLU A 363 3.86 -28.42 80.81
CA GLU A 363 3.07 -27.19 81.07
C GLU A 363 3.73 -25.85 80.66
N GLY A 364 2.99 -24.72 80.74
CA GLY A 364 3.65 -23.44 81.07
C GLY A 364 3.04 -22.08 80.62
N THR A 365 1.80 -21.75 80.99
CA THR A 365 1.34 -20.46 81.58
C THR A 365 1.77 -19.04 81.04
N ILE A 366 0.79 -18.11 80.97
CA ILE A 366 0.84 -16.60 81.07
C ILE A 366 0.95 -15.72 79.80
N GLY A 367 0.09 -14.68 79.74
CA GLY A 367 0.20 -13.44 78.93
C GLY A 367 -0.81 -13.37 77.77
N ALA A 368 -1.87 -12.54 77.72
CA ALA A 368 -1.95 -11.07 77.80
C ALA A 368 -0.96 -10.38 76.83
N THR A 369 -1.33 -9.44 75.95
CA THR A 369 -2.44 -8.49 75.99
C THR A 369 -2.90 -8.03 74.59
N SER A 370 -4.17 -7.61 74.52
CA SER A 370 -4.76 -6.65 73.58
C SER A 370 -3.88 -5.46 73.15
N ALA A 371 -3.84 -5.17 71.85
CA ALA A 371 -4.20 -3.87 71.23
C ALA A 371 -4.10 -3.96 69.69
#